data_AF-A0A522NK71-F1
#
_entry.id   AF-A0A522NK71-F1
#
_cell.length_a   1.000
_cell.length_b   1.000
_cell.length_c   1.000
_cell.angle_alpha   90.00
_cell.angle_beta   90.00
_cell.angle_gamma   90.00
#
_symmetry.space_group_name_H-M   'P 1'
#
loop_
_entity.id
_entity.type
_entity.pdbx_description
1 polymer ?
#
loop_
_entity_poly.entity_id
_entity_poly.type
_entity_poly.pdbx_seq_one_letter_code
_entity_poly.pdbx_strand_id
1 'polypeptide(L)'
;MISQVLNMGFLLGAATETRSGLSDLVDDRDRRTTPVDEGGLADYTDAQIQEVVDELLRASQAAVQEQDPMSSDMWMPREPILAILQTELTRLLEEGPAELVDDTDGVVTRRIEGDQGVRESDGRRAFGPFEITTPWILGDPRWLWLGVIKAWYGFKKKVEFGGLPPQAVAIAEDARIILVGDWGSGLPRAQAVASHIRATLNEGIEEGREQHVIHLGDVYYSGSKKEYTEHFLAHWPVREAEEIGSYTLCGNHDMYRGGHEFYRTALADPRFERQKGKSVFALRNKYWQFLGLDTAYEDKRLSNGQVEWIGQQVDHAPTRRTALMSHHQLFSAYQNSGEQLRTQLKPLLDNDSVDAWFWGHEHRCLTYEPQHGVKFASCVGHGGIPQYLVRSDSDPLLAGLRYDYRERFGKGPEPWNTFGFAVIDLDKTAMTIRYVNERGVVHHSENI
;
A
#
# COMPACT_ATOMS: atom_id res chain seq x y z
N MET A 1 -13.90 -12.25 12.73
CA MET A 1 -14.75 -11.45 11.84
C MET A 1 -13.92 -10.67 10.81
N ILE A 2 -12.92 -9.86 11.24
CA ILE A 2 -12.01 -9.15 10.31
C ILE A 2 -11.19 -10.08 9.38
N SER A 3 -10.87 -11.30 9.80
CA SER A 3 -10.22 -12.27 8.90
C SER A 3 -11.09 -12.68 7.70
N GLN A 4 -12.40 -12.45 7.73
CA GLN A 4 -13.32 -12.82 6.64
C GLN A 4 -13.25 -11.80 5.50
N VAL A 5 -13.12 -10.50 5.78
CA VAL A 5 -12.98 -9.46 4.72
C VAL A 5 -11.67 -9.61 3.94
N LEU A 6 -10.71 -10.34 4.51
CA LEU A 6 -9.46 -10.72 3.85
C LEU A 6 -9.60 -11.96 2.97
N ASN A 7 -10.64 -12.78 3.14
CA ASN A 7 -10.83 -13.99 2.35
C ASN A 7 -11.42 -13.65 0.97
N MET A 8 -10.78 -14.12 -0.10
CA MET A 8 -11.21 -13.82 -1.47
C MET A 8 -12.64 -14.32 -1.75
N GLY A 9 -12.96 -15.53 -1.31
CA GLY A 9 -14.28 -16.12 -1.53
C GLY A 9 -15.39 -15.32 -0.83
N PHE A 10 -15.13 -14.87 0.39
CA PHE A 10 -16.04 -13.99 1.12
C PHE A 10 -16.23 -12.66 0.39
N LEU A 11 -15.14 -11.99 -0.02
CA LEU A 11 -15.22 -10.68 -0.66
C LEU A 11 -15.92 -10.74 -2.03
N LEU A 12 -15.68 -11.79 -2.81
CA LEU A 12 -16.39 -12.04 -4.08
C LEU A 12 -17.88 -12.38 -3.86
N GLY A 13 -18.20 -13.07 -2.75
CA GLY A 13 -19.58 -13.28 -2.31
C GLY A 13 -20.27 -11.96 -1.99
N ALA A 14 -19.65 -11.12 -1.14
CA ALA A 14 -20.16 -9.80 -0.80
C ALA A 14 -20.30 -8.87 -2.02
N ALA A 15 -19.37 -8.96 -2.99
CA ALA A 15 -19.48 -8.23 -4.25
C ALA A 15 -20.68 -8.68 -5.08
N THR A 16 -20.95 -9.99 -5.13
CA THR A 16 -22.11 -10.56 -5.82
C THR A 16 -23.42 -10.08 -5.20
N GLU A 17 -23.49 -10.04 -3.87
CA GLU A 17 -24.67 -9.61 -3.12
C GLU A 17 -24.92 -8.10 -3.24
N THR A 18 -23.85 -7.29 -3.10
CA THR A 18 -23.89 -5.84 -3.33
C THR A 18 -24.41 -5.53 -4.73
N ARG A 19 -23.90 -6.24 -5.74
CA ARG A 19 -24.34 -6.12 -7.13
C ARG A 19 -25.81 -6.47 -7.30
N SER A 20 -26.27 -7.58 -6.71
CA SER A 20 -27.67 -8.02 -6.80
C SER A 20 -28.60 -6.97 -6.18
N GLY A 21 -28.29 -6.51 -4.96
CA GLY A 21 -29.12 -5.54 -4.26
C GLY A 21 -29.20 -4.17 -4.95
N LEU A 22 -28.09 -3.70 -5.53
CA LEU A 22 -28.07 -2.49 -6.34
C LEU A 22 -28.87 -2.64 -7.65
N SER A 23 -28.81 -3.81 -8.30
CA SER A 23 -29.61 -4.11 -9.49
C SER A 23 -31.10 -4.14 -9.17
N ASP A 24 -31.48 -4.78 -8.06
CA ASP A 24 -32.88 -4.84 -7.60
C ASP A 24 -33.41 -3.44 -7.26
N LEU A 25 -32.57 -2.57 -6.69
CA LEU A 25 -32.91 -1.17 -6.41
C LEU A 25 -33.24 -0.39 -7.69
N VAL A 26 -32.44 -0.55 -8.76
CA VAL A 26 -32.69 0.09 -10.07
C VAL A 26 -34.00 -0.43 -10.66
N ASP A 27 -34.20 -1.75 -10.69
CA ASP A 27 -35.42 -2.39 -11.16
C ASP A 27 -36.68 -1.89 -10.41
N ASP A 28 -36.57 -1.71 -9.10
CA ASP A 28 -37.69 -1.22 -8.27
C ASP A 28 -37.99 0.27 -8.51
N ARG A 29 -36.98 1.11 -8.77
CA ARG A 29 -37.16 2.52 -9.16
C ARG A 29 -37.91 2.64 -10.49
N ASP A 30 -37.59 1.78 -11.46
CA ASP A 30 -38.27 1.76 -12.76
C ASP A 30 -39.75 1.33 -12.66
N ARG A 31 -40.08 0.46 -11.69
CA ARG A 31 -41.42 -0.12 -11.55
C ARG A 31 -42.39 0.73 -10.72
N ARG A 32 -41.91 1.67 -9.90
CA ARG A 32 -42.76 2.42 -8.94
C ARG A 32 -42.85 3.90 -9.28
N THR A 33 -44.06 4.46 -9.17
CA THR A 33 -44.33 5.91 -9.33
C THR A 33 -44.01 6.73 -8.08
N THR A 34 -43.68 6.09 -6.96
CA THR A 34 -43.30 6.73 -5.69
C THR A 34 -41.82 6.44 -5.42
N PRO A 35 -41.02 7.41 -4.93
CA PRO A 35 -39.61 7.20 -4.66
C PRO A 35 -39.42 6.00 -3.72
N VAL A 36 -38.59 5.04 -4.13
CA VAL A 36 -38.31 3.81 -3.36
C VAL A 36 -37.30 4.07 -2.23
N ASP A 37 -36.60 5.21 -2.29
CA ASP A 37 -35.46 5.50 -1.44
C ASP A 37 -35.58 6.92 -0.85
N GLU A 38 -35.73 7.01 0.47
CA GLU A 38 -35.70 8.27 1.23
C GLU A 38 -34.30 8.52 1.86
N GLY A 39 -33.25 7.85 1.38
CA GLY A 39 -31.87 7.95 1.89
C GLY A 39 -30.85 8.49 0.88
N GLY A 40 -29.57 8.54 1.27
CA GLY A 40 -28.48 9.13 0.46
C GLY A 40 -28.20 8.44 -0.89
N LEU A 41 -28.79 7.28 -1.16
CA LEU A 41 -28.75 6.63 -2.48
C LEU A 41 -29.65 7.35 -3.51
N ALA A 42 -30.62 8.16 -3.08
CA ALA A 42 -31.46 8.98 -3.95
C ALA A 42 -30.65 10.07 -4.69
N ASP A 43 -29.47 10.45 -4.19
CA ASP A 43 -28.57 11.43 -4.82
C ASP A 43 -27.84 10.88 -6.05
N TYR A 44 -27.96 9.57 -6.32
CA TYR A 44 -27.33 8.89 -7.43
C TYR A 44 -28.36 8.42 -8.46
N THR A 45 -28.10 8.75 -9.73
CA THR A 45 -28.90 8.31 -10.87
C THR A 45 -28.79 6.81 -11.09
N ASP A 46 -29.79 6.21 -11.73
CA ASP A 46 -29.79 4.76 -12.00
C ASP A 46 -28.63 4.35 -12.91
N ALA A 47 -28.23 5.21 -13.86
CA ALA A 47 -27.05 5.00 -14.68
C ALA A 47 -25.75 4.95 -13.84
N GLN A 48 -25.65 5.75 -12.78
CA GLN A 48 -24.50 5.74 -11.87
C GLN A 48 -24.47 4.49 -11.00
N ILE A 49 -25.64 4.03 -10.53
CA ILE A 49 -25.75 2.79 -9.77
C ILE A 49 -25.41 1.59 -10.66
N GLN A 50 -25.92 1.56 -11.89
CA GLN A 50 -25.64 0.51 -12.86
C GLN A 50 -24.15 0.45 -13.22
N GLU A 51 -23.46 1.59 -13.29
CA GLU A 51 -22.01 1.63 -13.49
C GLU A 51 -21.26 0.85 -12.40
N VAL A 52 -21.65 1.03 -11.14
CA VAL A 52 -21.05 0.32 -9.98
C VAL A 52 -21.36 -1.18 -10.04
N VAL A 53 -22.58 -1.55 -10.43
CA VAL A 53 -23.01 -2.95 -10.65
C VAL A 53 -22.14 -3.63 -11.70
N ASP A 54 -21.96 -2.97 -12.85
CA ASP A 54 -21.18 -3.49 -13.98
C ASP A 54 -19.69 -3.61 -13.61
N GLU A 55 -19.16 -2.64 -12.88
CA GLU A 55 -17.77 -2.63 -12.46
C GLU A 55 -17.48 -3.71 -11.39
N LEU A 56 -18.39 -3.92 -10.43
CA LEU A 56 -18.29 -5.03 -9.47
C LEU A 56 -18.25 -6.39 -10.18
N LEU A 57 -19.05 -6.56 -11.24
CA LEU A 57 -19.05 -7.77 -12.06
C LEU A 57 -17.71 -7.94 -12.79
N ARG A 58 -17.26 -6.90 -13.51
CA ARG A 58 -15.99 -6.91 -14.25
C ARG A 58 -14.82 -7.24 -13.33
N ALA A 59 -14.71 -6.55 -12.21
CA ALA A 59 -13.64 -6.73 -11.24
C ALA A 59 -13.67 -8.14 -10.62
N SER A 60 -14.84 -8.66 -10.28
CA SER A 60 -14.99 -10.03 -9.74
C SER A 60 -14.55 -11.08 -10.76
N GLN A 61 -14.88 -10.89 -12.04
CA GLN A 61 -14.44 -11.79 -13.11
C GLN A 61 -12.92 -11.74 -13.32
N ALA A 62 -12.33 -10.55 -13.29
CA ALA A 62 -10.88 -10.37 -13.38
C ALA A 62 -10.15 -11.07 -12.21
N ALA A 63 -10.64 -10.89 -10.98
CA ALA A 63 -10.09 -11.53 -9.79
C ALA A 63 -10.09 -13.06 -9.86
N VAL A 64 -11.17 -13.67 -10.36
CA VAL A 64 -11.26 -15.13 -10.54
C VAL A 64 -10.28 -15.64 -11.61
N GLN A 65 -10.05 -14.86 -12.67
CA GLN A 65 -9.11 -15.22 -13.73
C GLN A 65 -7.65 -15.11 -13.29
N GLU A 66 -7.35 -14.25 -12.33
CA GLU A 66 -5.98 -13.97 -11.88
C GLU A 66 -5.30 -15.15 -11.16
N GLN A 67 -6.04 -16.22 -10.81
CA GLN A 67 -5.56 -17.50 -10.25
C GLN A 67 -4.20 -17.40 -9.52
N ASP A 68 -4.17 -16.72 -8.37
CA ASP A 68 -3.15 -17.00 -7.36
C ASP A 68 -3.70 -18.16 -6.50
N PRO A 69 -3.26 -19.40 -6.71
CA PRO A 69 -3.84 -20.58 -6.08
C PRO A 69 -3.68 -20.60 -4.55
N MET A 70 -2.98 -19.63 -3.96
CA MET A 70 -2.82 -19.52 -2.52
C MET A 70 -3.56 -18.30 -1.91
N SER A 71 -4.20 -17.42 -2.67
CA SER A 71 -4.85 -16.21 -2.13
C SER A 71 -6.21 -16.43 -1.44
N SER A 72 -6.60 -17.67 -1.14
CA SER A 72 -7.94 -17.94 -0.58
C SER A 72 -8.14 -17.31 0.80
N ASP A 73 -7.11 -17.30 1.65
CA ASP A 73 -7.25 -16.95 3.06
C ASP A 73 -6.91 -15.49 3.37
N MET A 74 -6.07 -14.86 2.55
CA MET A 74 -5.81 -13.43 2.64
C MET A 74 -5.47 -12.83 1.28
N TRP A 75 -6.32 -11.89 0.87
CA TRP A 75 -6.35 -11.31 -0.45
C TRP A 75 -6.46 -9.79 -0.36
N MET A 76 -5.59 -9.11 -1.09
CA MET A 76 -5.61 -7.68 -1.32
C MET A 76 -6.05 -7.46 -2.78
N PRO A 77 -7.29 -6.99 -3.03
CA PRO A 77 -7.77 -6.80 -4.39
C PRO A 77 -6.93 -5.78 -5.14
N ARG A 78 -6.57 -6.11 -6.38
CA ARG A 78 -5.92 -5.18 -7.32
C ARG A 78 -6.91 -4.28 -8.05
N GLU A 79 -8.20 -4.57 -7.91
CA GLU A 79 -9.28 -3.82 -8.53
C GLU A 79 -9.83 -2.80 -7.52
N PRO A 80 -9.85 -1.49 -7.87
CA PRO A 80 -10.21 -0.43 -6.93
C PRO A 80 -11.57 -0.64 -6.26
N ILE A 81 -12.59 -1.08 -7.02
CA ILE A 81 -13.94 -1.26 -6.49
C ILE A 81 -14.03 -2.37 -5.43
N LEU A 82 -13.19 -3.40 -5.55
CA LEU A 82 -13.17 -4.51 -4.59
C LEU A 82 -12.40 -4.13 -3.33
N ALA A 83 -11.33 -3.33 -3.45
CA ALA A 83 -10.63 -2.76 -2.30
C ALA A 83 -11.50 -1.72 -1.55
N ILE A 84 -12.28 -0.92 -2.28
CA ILE A 84 -13.32 -0.05 -1.71
C ILE A 84 -14.34 -0.90 -0.94
N LEU A 85 -14.86 -1.96 -1.54
CA LEU A 85 -15.81 -2.85 -0.90
C LEU A 85 -15.23 -3.47 0.38
N GLN A 86 -13.98 -3.92 0.33
CA GLN A 86 -13.26 -4.46 1.50
C GLN A 86 -13.17 -3.43 2.63
N THR A 87 -12.88 -2.17 2.29
CA THR A 87 -12.83 -1.05 3.24
C THR A 87 -14.19 -0.80 3.89
N GLU A 88 -15.26 -0.70 3.10
CA GLU A 88 -16.60 -0.42 3.62
C GLU A 88 -17.17 -1.59 4.42
N LEU A 89 -16.89 -2.83 4.03
CA LEU A 89 -17.24 -4.01 4.83
C LEU A 89 -16.52 -4.00 6.18
N THR A 90 -15.22 -3.70 6.19
CA THR A 90 -14.43 -3.60 7.43
C THR A 90 -15.03 -2.54 8.35
N ARG A 91 -15.34 -1.36 7.80
CA ARG A 91 -15.96 -0.26 8.53
C ARG A 91 -17.28 -0.67 9.19
N LEU A 92 -18.18 -1.31 8.46
CA LEU A 92 -19.48 -1.75 9.00
C LEU A 92 -19.35 -2.82 10.09
N LEU A 93 -18.39 -3.74 9.94
CA LEU A 93 -18.15 -4.80 10.92
C LEU A 93 -17.56 -4.25 12.23
N GLU A 94 -16.82 -3.14 12.17
CA GLU A 94 -16.21 -2.50 13.34
C GLU A 94 -17.17 -1.55 14.08
N GLU A 95 -17.94 -0.74 13.34
CA GLU A 95 -18.83 0.30 13.89
C GLU A 95 -20.20 -0.27 14.31
N GLY A 96 -20.65 -1.36 13.69
CA GLY A 96 -21.99 -1.92 13.92
C GLY A 96 -23.12 -1.03 13.38
N PRO A 97 -24.35 -1.56 13.26
CA PRO A 97 -25.41 -0.90 12.50
C PRO A 97 -26.09 0.30 13.18
N ALA A 98 -25.88 0.50 14.49
CA ALA A 98 -26.56 1.55 15.26
C ALA A 98 -25.80 2.90 15.30
N GLU A 99 -24.51 2.91 14.94
CA GLU A 99 -23.67 4.12 14.91
C GLU A 99 -23.68 4.84 13.56
N LEU A 100 -24.32 4.27 12.52
CA LEU A 100 -24.40 4.82 11.15
C LEU A 100 -25.41 5.97 10.99
N VAL A 101 -25.86 6.58 12.09
CA VAL A 101 -26.80 7.71 12.04
C VAL A 101 -26.01 8.98 11.76
N ASP A 102 -25.91 9.34 10.48
CA ASP A 102 -25.54 10.66 9.94
C ASP A 102 -24.38 11.33 10.69
N ASP A 103 -23.14 10.87 10.45
CA ASP A 103 -21.97 11.55 10.98
C ASP A 103 -20.93 11.89 9.90
N THR A 104 -21.05 13.11 9.42
CA THR A 104 -19.93 13.93 8.97
C THR A 104 -19.04 14.25 10.18
N ASP A 105 -17.86 13.65 10.23
CA ASP A 105 -16.74 14.01 11.12
C ASP A 105 -16.97 13.90 12.65
N GLY A 106 -16.49 12.81 13.28
CA GLY A 106 -15.83 12.90 14.60
C GLY A 106 -16.15 11.87 15.69
N VAL A 107 -15.23 10.90 15.85
CA VAL A 107 -14.75 10.25 17.11
C VAL A 107 -15.78 9.52 18.02
N VAL A 108 -15.56 8.21 18.27
CA VAL A 108 -15.09 7.62 19.56
C VAL A 108 -14.88 6.10 19.40
N THR A 109 -13.76 5.64 19.97
CA THR A 109 -13.23 4.27 20.07
C THR A 109 -14.18 3.16 20.52
N ARG A 110 -14.04 1.97 19.90
CA ARG A 110 -14.03 0.70 20.64
C ARG A 110 -12.98 -0.28 20.10
N ARG A 111 -11.89 -0.40 20.86
CA ARG A 111 -10.88 -1.46 20.73
C ARG A 111 -11.57 -2.81 20.94
N ILE A 112 -11.62 -3.68 19.94
CA ILE A 112 -11.92 -5.09 20.16
C ILE A 112 -10.60 -5.75 20.58
N GLU A 113 -10.51 -6.08 21.86
CA GLU A 113 -9.46 -6.96 22.38
C GLU A 113 -9.47 -8.27 21.58
N GLY A 114 -8.27 -8.70 21.20
CA GLY A 114 -8.07 -9.83 20.30
C GLY A 114 -8.95 -11.02 20.65
N ASP A 115 -9.65 -11.52 19.63
CA ASP A 115 -10.31 -12.81 19.69
C ASP A 115 -9.23 -13.87 19.96
N GLN A 116 -9.11 -14.27 21.22
CA GLN A 116 -8.47 -15.52 21.62
C GLN A 116 -9.35 -16.63 21.10
N GLY A 117 -9.23 -16.91 19.80
CA GLY A 117 -10.03 -17.90 19.10
C GLY A 117 -10.07 -19.19 19.90
N VAL A 118 -11.25 -19.53 20.41
CA VAL A 118 -11.49 -20.80 21.10
C VAL A 118 -11.23 -21.90 20.09
N ARG A 119 -10.11 -22.61 20.28
CA ARG A 119 -9.71 -23.79 19.53
C ARG A 119 -10.38 -25.01 20.16
N GLU A 120 -11.24 -25.69 19.40
CA GLU A 120 -11.59 -27.09 19.65
C GLU A 120 -11.41 -27.95 18.38
N SER A 121 -11.53 -29.27 18.58
CA SER A 121 -10.60 -30.32 18.18
C SER A 121 -10.63 -30.81 16.72
N ASP A 122 -11.31 -30.14 15.79
CA ASP A 122 -11.32 -30.51 14.35
C ASP A 122 -10.94 -29.35 13.40
N GLY A 123 -10.58 -28.18 13.93
CA GLY A 123 -9.71 -27.21 13.26
C GLY A 123 -10.27 -26.47 12.04
N ARG A 124 -11.57 -26.58 11.72
CA ARG A 124 -12.22 -25.76 10.69
C ARG A 124 -13.59 -25.28 11.15
N ARG A 125 -13.71 -23.98 11.42
CA ARG A 125 -15.01 -23.32 11.31
C ARG A 125 -15.20 -22.86 9.87
N ALA A 126 -15.61 -23.80 9.02
CA ALA A 126 -16.06 -23.50 7.67
C ALA A 126 -17.49 -22.96 7.76
N PHE A 127 -17.64 -21.63 7.79
CA PHE A 127 -18.91 -21.03 7.40
C PHE A 127 -19.08 -21.29 5.90
N GLY A 128 -20.18 -21.94 5.51
CA GLY A 128 -20.42 -22.31 4.11
C GLY A 128 -20.73 -21.09 3.23
N PRO A 129 -20.66 -21.23 1.90
CA PRO A 129 -20.99 -20.18 0.93
C PRO A 129 -22.44 -19.64 1.00
N PHE A 130 -23.26 -20.15 1.92
CA PHE A 130 -24.66 -19.77 2.14
C PHE A 130 -24.92 -19.04 3.47
N GLU A 131 -23.90 -18.77 4.28
CA GLU A 131 -24.02 -17.82 5.42
C GLU A 131 -23.59 -16.39 5.04
N ILE A 132 -23.30 -16.16 3.75
CA ILE A 132 -22.74 -14.91 3.22
C ILE A 132 -23.76 -13.74 3.29
N THR A 133 -25.08 -13.98 3.29
CA THR A 133 -26.07 -12.89 3.16
C THR A 133 -27.10 -12.72 4.27
N THR A 134 -27.13 -13.57 5.29
CA THR A 134 -28.08 -13.36 6.40
C THR A 134 -27.38 -13.37 7.73
N PRO A 135 -26.86 -12.20 8.09
CA PRO A 135 -27.02 -11.79 9.46
C PRO A 135 -27.73 -10.44 9.47
N TRP A 136 -28.82 -10.38 10.23
CA TRP A 136 -29.33 -9.18 10.90
C TRP A 136 -28.25 -8.26 11.53
N ILE A 137 -26.97 -8.68 11.53
CA ILE A 137 -25.77 -8.04 12.06
C ILE A 137 -25.19 -6.96 11.13
N LEU A 138 -25.38 -7.00 9.80
CA LEU A 138 -24.88 -5.94 8.89
C LEU A 138 -25.75 -4.67 8.84
N GLY A 139 -26.89 -4.65 9.56
CA GLY A 139 -27.84 -3.56 9.48
C GLY A 139 -28.49 -3.44 8.10
N ASP A 140 -28.94 -2.23 7.77
CA ASP A 140 -29.48 -1.92 6.45
C ASP A 140 -28.36 -1.90 5.39
N PRO A 141 -28.35 -2.84 4.42
CA PRO A 141 -27.28 -2.97 3.43
C PRO A 141 -27.13 -1.73 2.54
N ARG A 142 -28.13 -0.84 2.51
CA ARG A 142 -28.04 0.44 1.81
C ARG A 142 -26.87 1.32 2.28
N TRP A 143 -26.43 1.17 3.53
CA TRP A 143 -25.24 1.88 4.03
C TRP A 143 -23.93 1.39 3.38
N LEU A 144 -23.79 0.08 3.19
CA LEU A 144 -22.67 -0.51 2.46
C LEU A 144 -22.67 0.01 1.02
N TRP A 145 -23.82 -0.07 0.37
CA TRP A 145 -24.01 0.34 -1.03
C TRP A 145 -23.68 1.82 -1.22
N LEU A 146 -24.21 2.67 -0.34
CA LEU A 146 -23.92 4.11 -0.35
C LEU A 146 -22.43 4.39 -0.15
N GLY A 147 -21.78 3.70 0.81
CA GLY A 147 -20.34 3.81 1.04
C GLY A 147 -19.53 3.46 -0.21
N VAL A 148 -19.84 2.32 -0.84
CA VAL A 148 -19.18 1.85 -2.07
C VAL A 148 -19.38 2.82 -3.22
N ILE A 149 -20.61 3.27 -3.49
CA ILE A 149 -20.92 4.23 -4.56
C ILE A 149 -20.20 5.56 -4.33
N LYS A 150 -20.27 6.11 -3.11
CA LYS A 150 -19.61 7.37 -2.75
C LYS A 150 -18.10 7.29 -2.93
N ALA A 151 -17.49 6.19 -2.46
CA ALA A 151 -16.06 5.94 -2.61
C ALA A 151 -15.65 5.76 -4.09
N TRP A 152 -16.45 5.03 -4.88
CA TRP A 152 -16.22 4.82 -6.32
C TRP A 152 -16.22 6.14 -7.09
N TYR A 153 -17.18 7.03 -6.82
CA TYR A 153 -17.20 8.35 -7.45
C TYR A 153 -16.12 9.30 -6.90
N GLY A 154 -15.65 9.09 -5.67
CA GLY A 154 -14.45 9.73 -5.13
C GLY A 154 -13.18 9.30 -5.87
N PHE A 155 -13.04 7.99 -6.14
CA PHE A 155 -11.97 7.42 -6.96
C PHE A 155 -11.93 8.01 -8.37
N LYS A 156 -13.08 8.10 -9.04
CA LYS A 156 -13.18 8.70 -10.39
C LYS A 156 -12.83 10.19 -10.40
N LYS A 157 -12.97 10.88 -9.27
CA LYS A 157 -12.58 12.29 -9.08
C LYS A 157 -11.25 12.35 -8.34
N LYS A 158 -10.17 11.87 -8.97
CA LYS A 158 -8.81 11.92 -8.41
C LYS A 158 -8.48 13.33 -7.91
N VAL A 159 -7.77 13.40 -6.79
CA VAL A 159 -7.15 14.63 -6.31
C VAL A 159 -6.21 15.20 -7.37
N GLU A 160 -6.08 16.52 -7.44
CA GLU A 160 -5.11 17.15 -8.35
C GLU A 160 -3.68 16.80 -7.94
N PHE A 161 -2.83 16.54 -8.94
CA PHE A 161 -1.41 16.30 -8.71
C PHE A 161 -0.74 17.55 -8.11
N GLY A 162 -0.14 17.43 -6.92
CA GLY A 162 0.48 18.54 -6.19
C GLY A 162 1.72 19.17 -6.84
N GLY A 163 2.11 18.70 -8.02
CA GLY A 163 3.25 19.18 -8.80
C GLY A 163 4.59 18.60 -8.34
N LEU A 164 5.63 18.90 -9.11
CA LEU A 164 7.00 18.44 -8.85
C LEU A 164 7.68 19.28 -7.76
N PRO A 165 8.59 18.72 -6.94
CA PRO A 165 9.28 19.47 -5.89
C PRO A 165 10.13 20.59 -6.50
N PRO A 166 10.10 21.81 -5.94
CA PRO A 166 10.81 22.95 -6.52
C PRO A 166 12.32 22.90 -6.27
N GLN A 167 12.75 22.19 -5.23
CA GLN A 167 14.14 22.00 -4.86
C GLN A 167 14.31 20.67 -4.13
N ALA A 168 15.49 20.08 -4.20
CA ALA A 168 15.86 18.94 -3.36
C ALA A 168 16.05 19.38 -1.90
N VAL A 169 15.74 18.48 -0.97
CA VAL A 169 16.08 18.60 0.45
C VAL A 169 17.53 18.16 0.63
N ALA A 170 18.34 19.01 1.27
CA ALA A 170 19.71 18.66 1.60
C ALA A 170 19.73 17.64 2.75
N ILE A 171 20.60 16.63 2.64
CA ILE A 171 20.85 15.63 3.69
C ILE A 171 22.37 15.51 3.93
N ALA A 172 22.77 14.98 5.08
CA ALA A 172 24.17 14.74 5.40
C ALA A 172 24.84 13.71 4.47
N GLU A 173 26.17 13.79 4.37
CA GLU A 173 26.98 12.85 3.57
C GLU A 173 27.04 11.45 4.20
N ASP A 174 26.74 11.35 5.50
CA ASP A 174 26.65 10.15 6.32
C ASP A 174 25.23 9.90 6.87
N ALA A 175 24.20 10.45 6.20
CA ALA A 175 22.81 10.26 6.63
C ALA A 175 22.41 8.77 6.67
N ARG A 176 21.47 8.43 7.56
CA ARG A 176 20.77 7.14 7.58
C ARG A 176 19.38 7.30 6.97
N ILE A 177 19.02 6.43 6.05
CA ILE A 177 17.70 6.39 5.41
C ILE A 177 17.06 5.03 5.69
N ILE A 178 15.87 5.02 6.27
CA ILE A 178 15.10 3.81 6.52
C ILE A 178 14.00 3.70 5.47
N LEU A 179 13.89 2.56 4.79
CA LEU A 179 12.85 2.28 3.80
C LEU A 179 11.88 1.22 4.33
N VAL A 180 10.59 1.47 4.18
CA VAL A 180 9.54 0.51 4.51
C VAL A 180 8.41 0.62 3.47
N GLY A 181 8.04 -0.46 2.80
CA GLY A 181 6.95 -0.50 1.81
C GLY A 181 5.79 -1.37 2.26
N ASP A 182 4.58 -1.04 1.77
CA ASP A 182 3.37 -1.85 1.96
C ASP A 182 3.12 -2.17 3.44
N TRP A 183 3.30 -1.13 4.26
CA TRP A 183 3.34 -1.24 5.72
C TRP A 183 2.05 -0.79 6.40
N GLY A 184 1.28 0.10 5.77
CA GLY A 184 0.10 0.75 6.33
C GLY A 184 -1.12 -0.15 6.51
N SER A 185 -0.96 -1.38 7.00
CA SER A 185 -2.04 -2.35 7.25
C SER A 185 -2.61 -2.28 8.67
N GLY A 186 -1.89 -1.65 9.61
CA GLY A 186 -2.29 -1.58 11.02
C GLY A 186 -2.17 -2.89 11.79
N LEU A 187 -1.77 -3.99 11.14
CA LEU A 187 -1.61 -5.29 11.79
C LEU A 187 -0.57 -5.21 12.94
N PRO A 188 -0.75 -5.95 14.05
CA PRO A 188 0.22 -5.96 15.15
C PRO A 188 1.66 -6.26 14.73
N ARG A 189 1.84 -7.09 13.69
CA ARG A 189 3.14 -7.40 13.10
C ARG A 189 3.76 -6.20 12.34
N ALA A 190 2.94 -5.41 11.63
CA ALA A 190 3.39 -4.15 11.03
C ALA A 190 3.76 -3.12 12.12
N GLN A 191 2.98 -3.06 13.20
CA GLN A 191 3.32 -2.23 14.37
C GLN A 191 4.66 -2.64 15.02
N ALA A 192 4.97 -3.94 15.03
CA ALA A 192 6.27 -4.44 15.50
C ALA A 192 7.42 -3.97 14.58
N VAL A 193 7.23 -3.98 13.26
CA VAL A 193 8.18 -3.37 12.30
C VAL A 193 8.44 -1.90 12.66
N ALA A 194 7.40 -1.10 12.91
CA ALA A 194 7.55 0.30 13.29
C ALA A 194 8.31 0.48 14.62
N SER A 195 8.08 -0.41 15.58
CA SER A 195 8.81 -0.41 16.86
C SER A 195 10.31 -0.69 16.66
N HIS A 196 10.66 -1.59 15.73
CA HIS A 196 12.05 -1.85 15.38
C HIS A 196 12.68 -0.75 14.52
N ILE A 197 11.91 -0.07 13.66
CA ILE A 197 12.37 1.16 13.01
C ILE A 197 12.71 2.21 14.06
N ARG A 198 11.84 2.40 15.07
CA ARG A 198 12.11 3.33 16.18
C ARG A 198 13.39 2.99 16.94
N ALA A 199 13.65 1.71 17.18
CA ALA A 199 14.91 1.28 17.81
C ALA A 199 16.13 1.67 16.96
N THR A 200 16.10 1.39 15.64
CA THR A 200 17.15 1.80 14.69
C THR A 200 17.35 3.32 14.65
N LEU A 201 16.26 4.08 14.77
CA LEU A 201 16.33 5.54 14.84
C LEU A 201 16.99 6.03 16.12
N ASN A 202 16.77 5.35 17.25
CA ASN A 202 17.44 5.70 18.50
C ASN A 202 18.95 5.43 18.42
N GLU A 203 19.36 4.33 17.80
CA GLU A 203 20.78 4.06 17.51
C GLU A 203 21.40 5.20 16.69
N GLY A 204 20.72 5.66 15.63
CA GLY A 204 21.24 6.75 14.80
C GLY A 204 21.30 8.10 15.54
N ILE A 205 20.41 8.34 16.52
CA ILE A 205 20.49 9.51 17.42
C ILE A 205 21.75 9.42 18.28
N GLU A 206 22.03 8.25 18.86
CA GLU A 206 23.23 8.03 19.69
C GLU A 206 24.52 8.17 18.87
N GLU A 207 24.50 7.76 17.60
CA GLU A 207 25.59 7.94 16.63
C GLU A 207 25.74 9.39 16.15
N GLY A 208 24.77 10.28 16.43
CA GLY A 208 24.76 11.66 15.96
C GLY A 208 24.52 11.82 14.46
N ARG A 209 23.86 10.85 13.81
CA ARG A 209 23.59 10.85 12.37
C ARG A 209 22.30 11.59 12.05
N GLU A 210 22.27 12.30 10.92
CA GLU A 210 21.01 12.74 10.33
C GLU A 210 20.22 11.53 9.82
N GLN A 211 18.89 11.52 10.02
CA GLN A 211 18.05 10.37 9.73
C GLN A 211 16.78 10.73 8.96
N HIS A 212 16.35 9.80 8.10
CA HIS A 212 15.12 9.89 7.34
C HIS A 212 14.39 8.55 7.31
N VAL A 213 13.05 8.58 7.36
CA VAL A 213 12.19 7.40 7.16
C VAL A 213 11.33 7.64 5.94
N ILE A 214 11.33 6.67 5.02
CA ILE A 214 10.62 6.73 3.75
C ILE A 214 9.67 5.54 3.65
N HIS A 215 8.38 5.83 3.53
CA HIS A 215 7.36 4.84 3.17
C HIS A 215 7.27 4.71 1.64
N LEU A 216 7.35 3.48 1.10
CA LEU A 216 7.31 3.21 -0.34
C LEU A 216 5.87 3.03 -0.88
N GLY A 217 4.88 3.55 -0.17
CA GLY A 217 3.47 3.57 -0.58
C GLY A 217 2.65 2.39 -0.08
N ASP A 218 1.34 2.51 -0.31
CA ASP A 218 0.25 1.64 0.12
C ASP A 218 -0.10 1.68 1.61
N VAL A 219 -1.16 2.44 1.91
CA VAL A 219 -1.98 2.31 3.12
C VAL A 219 -3.24 1.52 2.79
N TYR A 220 -3.48 0.45 3.53
CA TYR A 220 -4.48 -0.56 3.20
C TYR A 220 -5.79 -0.35 3.94
N TYR A 221 -6.92 -0.66 3.30
CA TYR A 221 -7.07 -1.34 1.99
C TYR A 221 -7.26 -0.40 0.80
N SER A 222 -7.72 0.83 0.99
CA SER A 222 -7.98 1.75 -0.13
C SER A 222 -7.56 3.18 0.14
N GLY A 223 -6.70 3.37 1.15
CA GLY A 223 -6.23 4.69 1.57
C GLY A 223 -7.35 5.56 2.13
N SER A 224 -8.27 5.00 2.94
CA SER A 224 -9.29 5.81 3.61
C SER A 224 -8.70 6.64 4.75
N LYS A 225 -9.44 7.69 5.19
CA LYS A 225 -9.00 8.59 6.27
C LYS A 225 -8.72 7.82 7.56
N LYS A 226 -9.57 6.84 7.88
CA LYS A 226 -9.42 5.98 9.06
C LYS A 226 -8.16 5.13 8.95
N GLU A 227 -7.91 4.51 7.81
CA GLU A 227 -6.70 3.71 7.58
C GLU A 227 -5.44 4.57 7.70
N TYR A 228 -5.42 5.77 7.09
CA TYR A 228 -4.30 6.70 7.27
C TYR A 228 -4.10 7.12 8.73
N THR A 229 -5.18 7.38 9.47
CA THR A 229 -5.08 7.85 10.85
C THR A 229 -4.66 6.72 11.79
N GLU A 230 -5.33 5.58 11.72
CA GLU A 230 -5.23 4.49 12.70
C GLU A 230 -4.17 3.46 12.31
N HIS A 231 -3.98 3.17 11.02
CA HIS A 231 -3.03 2.14 10.58
C HIS A 231 -1.65 2.73 10.28
N PHE A 232 -1.60 3.95 9.74
CA PHE A 232 -0.37 4.59 9.30
C PHE A 232 0.16 5.62 10.31
N LEU A 233 -0.53 6.75 10.50
CA LEU A 233 -0.05 7.88 11.30
C LEU A 233 0.08 7.57 12.79
N ALA A 234 -0.84 6.79 13.37
CA ALA A 234 -0.80 6.38 14.77
C ALA A 234 0.42 5.51 15.12
N HIS A 235 0.99 4.83 14.12
CA HIS A 235 2.10 3.90 14.29
C HIS A 235 3.39 4.36 13.61
N TRP A 236 3.38 5.52 12.96
CA TRP A 236 4.56 6.04 12.27
C TRP A 236 5.72 6.23 13.26
N PRO A 237 6.93 5.73 12.95
CA PRO A 237 8.03 5.64 13.91
C PRO A 237 8.69 6.99 14.25
N VAL A 238 8.46 8.02 13.46
CA VAL A 238 8.91 9.39 13.75
C VAL A 238 7.86 10.10 14.59
N ARG A 239 8.28 10.69 15.71
CA ARG A 239 7.38 11.46 16.57
C ARG A 239 7.24 12.89 16.08
N GLU A 240 6.16 13.56 16.45
CA GLU A 240 6.00 14.99 16.18
C GLU A 240 7.16 15.80 16.76
N ALA A 241 7.55 16.86 16.06
CA ALA A 241 8.66 17.76 16.40
C ALA A 241 10.06 17.12 16.49
N GLU A 242 10.24 15.87 16.04
CA GLU A 242 11.59 15.31 15.82
C GLU A 242 12.21 15.86 14.53
N GLU A 243 13.53 16.08 14.53
CA GLU A 243 14.29 16.52 13.34
C GLU A 243 14.49 15.40 12.29
N ILE A 244 13.97 14.20 12.54
CA ILE A 244 14.04 13.05 11.63
C ILE A 244 13.07 13.31 10.48
N GLY A 245 13.56 13.28 9.24
CA GLY A 245 12.70 13.56 8.08
C GLY A 245 11.77 12.39 7.77
N SER A 246 10.46 12.65 7.63
CA SER A 246 9.50 11.65 7.14
C SER A 246 9.12 11.91 5.70
N TYR A 247 9.08 10.84 4.90
CA TYR A 247 8.65 10.87 3.51
C TYR A 247 7.75 9.67 3.21
N THR A 248 6.80 9.83 2.28
CA THR A 248 5.94 8.75 1.77
C THR A 248 5.70 8.93 0.29
N LEU A 249 5.77 7.82 -0.44
CA LEU A 249 5.30 7.71 -1.82
C LEU A 249 3.83 7.33 -1.85
N CYS A 250 3.18 7.62 -2.98
CA CYS A 250 1.81 7.18 -3.24
C CYS A 250 1.86 5.78 -3.88
N GLY A 251 1.09 4.84 -3.32
CA GLY A 251 0.85 3.50 -3.86
C GLY A 251 -0.51 3.36 -4.55
N ASN A 252 -0.77 2.22 -5.18
CA ASN A 252 -2.04 2.02 -5.89
C ASN A 252 -3.22 1.97 -4.91
N HIS A 253 -3.05 1.40 -3.72
CA HIS A 253 -4.10 1.36 -2.71
C HIS A 253 -4.43 2.76 -2.20
N ASP A 254 -3.44 3.66 -2.10
CA ASP A 254 -3.67 5.07 -1.77
C ASP A 254 -4.53 5.79 -2.81
N MET A 255 -4.40 5.37 -4.08
CA MET A 255 -5.17 5.90 -5.20
C MET A 255 -6.55 5.25 -5.39
N TYR A 256 -6.89 4.16 -4.69
CA TYR A 256 -8.19 3.48 -4.83
C TYR A 256 -9.38 4.27 -4.30
N ARG A 257 -9.16 5.36 -3.57
CA ARG A 257 -10.17 6.39 -3.29
C ARG A 257 -9.82 7.74 -3.91
N GLY A 258 -9.00 7.75 -4.96
CA GLY A 258 -8.62 8.95 -5.70
C GLY A 258 -7.48 9.75 -5.07
N GLY A 259 -6.74 9.18 -4.10
CA GLY A 259 -5.57 9.82 -3.49
C GLY A 259 -5.89 10.93 -2.48
N HIS A 260 -7.17 11.22 -2.19
CA HIS A 260 -7.53 12.37 -1.36
C HIS A 260 -6.85 12.36 0.01
N GLU A 261 -6.82 11.21 0.69
CA GLU A 261 -6.29 11.10 2.06
C GLU A 261 -4.77 10.98 2.11
N PHE A 262 -4.13 10.50 1.03
CA PHE A 262 -2.69 10.63 0.85
C PHE A 262 -2.28 12.11 0.96
N TYR A 263 -2.97 13.01 0.25
CA TYR A 263 -2.65 14.45 0.27
C TYR A 263 -3.20 15.17 1.51
N ARG A 264 -4.44 14.89 1.91
CA ARG A 264 -5.16 15.64 2.96
C ARG A 264 -4.87 15.16 4.37
N THR A 265 -4.42 13.92 4.53
CA THR A 265 -4.16 13.32 5.84
C THR A 265 -2.67 13.00 5.99
N ALA A 266 -2.06 12.21 5.12
CA ALA A 266 -0.64 11.86 5.27
C ALA A 266 0.29 13.05 5.03
N LEU A 267 0.19 13.71 3.86
CA LEU A 267 1.07 14.84 3.52
C LEU A 267 0.73 16.14 4.25
N ALA A 268 -0.43 16.22 4.90
CA ALA A 268 -0.82 17.33 5.76
C ALA A 268 -0.32 17.17 7.21
N ASP A 269 0.10 15.97 7.60
CA ASP A 269 0.67 15.71 8.92
C ASP A 269 2.03 16.44 9.06
N PRO A 270 2.28 17.16 10.19
CA PRO A 270 3.51 17.92 10.38
C PRO A 270 4.79 17.12 10.19
N ARG A 271 4.78 15.81 10.46
CA ARG A 271 5.96 14.94 10.30
C ARG A 271 6.42 14.85 8.83
N PHE A 272 5.52 15.07 7.87
CA PHE A 272 5.76 15.00 6.43
C PHE A 272 5.92 16.38 5.76
N GLU A 273 5.99 17.47 6.55
CA GLU A 273 6.04 18.85 6.02
C GLU A 273 7.18 19.08 5.00
N ARG A 274 8.27 18.32 5.12
CA ARG A 274 9.44 18.40 4.22
C ARG A 274 9.10 18.04 2.76
N GLN A 275 8.03 17.29 2.51
CA GLN A 275 7.51 17.01 1.16
C GLN A 275 6.71 18.17 0.57
N LYS A 276 6.29 19.16 1.37
CA LYS A 276 5.52 20.32 0.92
C LYS A 276 4.23 19.94 0.18
N GLY A 277 3.53 18.89 0.63
CA GLY A 277 2.28 18.44 0.01
C GLY A 277 2.44 17.76 -1.35
N LYS A 278 3.63 17.24 -1.67
CA LYS A 278 3.94 16.62 -2.98
C LYS A 278 4.20 15.12 -2.85
N SER A 279 3.64 14.33 -3.76
CA SER A 279 3.90 12.89 -3.87
C SER A 279 5.28 12.53 -4.43
N VAL A 280 6.00 13.53 -4.94
CA VAL A 280 7.36 13.42 -5.49
C VAL A 280 8.31 14.25 -4.64
N PHE A 281 9.49 13.71 -4.32
CA PHE A 281 10.51 14.42 -3.54
C PHE A 281 11.92 14.08 -4.03
N ALA A 282 12.90 14.90 -3.62
CA ALA A 282 14.31 14.64 -3.85
C ALA A 282 15.10 14.91 -2.58
N LEU A 283 15.91 13.95 -2.15
CA LEU A 283 16.91 14.11 -1.09
C LEU A 283 18.31 14.13 -1.72
N ARG A 284 19.21 14.97 -1.22
CA ARG A 284 20.50 15.18 -1.89
C ARG A 284 21.61 15.56 -0.93
N ASN A 285 22.77 14.93 -1.10
CA ASN A 285 24.04 15.41 -0.53
C ASN A 285 25.06 15.61 -1.65
N LYS A 286 26.36 15.70 -1.35
CA LYS A 286 27.40 15.87 -2.38
C LYS A 286 27.54 14.67 -3.33
N TYR A 287 27.29 13.46 -2.85
CA TYR A 287 27.63 12.20 -3.51
C TYR A 287 26.42 11.43 -4.03
N TRP A 288 25.26 11.58 -3.39
CA TRP A 288 24.02 10.90 -3.71
C TRP A 288 22.85 11.86 -3.91
N GLN A 289 21.95 11.47 -4.81
CA GLN A 289 20.56 11.95 -4.85
C GLN A 289 19.60 10.77 -4.81
N PHE A 290 18.56 10.91 -4.01
CA PHE A 290 17.45 9.97 -3.87
C PHE A 290 16.19 10.64 -4.39
N LEU A 291 15.61 10.10 -5.46
CA LEU A 291 14.41 10.66 -6.10
C LEU A 291 13.22 9.74 -5.80
N GLY A 292 12.27 10.23 -5.01
CA GLY A 292 11.01 9.56 -4.74
C GLY A 292 9.99 9.90 -5.82
N LEU A 293 9.47 8.88 -6.50
CA LEU A 293 8.63 8.99 -7.68
C LEU A 293 7.20 8.52 -7.40
N ASP A 294 6.22 9.20 -8.02
CA ASP A 294 4.82 8.81 -7.98
C ASP A 294 4.48 7.98 -9.21
N THR A 295 4.49 6.66 -9.02
CA THR A 295 4.12 5.68 -10.05
C THR A 295 2.67 5.22 -9.94
N ALA A 296 1.88 5.79 -9.02
CA ALA A 296 0.52 5.34 -8.71
C ALA A 296 -0.55 6.32 -9.18
N TYR A 297 -0.23 7.62 -9.26
CA TYR A 297 -1.16 8.65 -9.72
C TYR A 297 -1.79 8.29 -11.08
N GLU A 298 -0.94 7.87 -12.02
CA GLU A 298 -1.34 7.05 -13.16
C GLU A 298 -0.73 5.66 -13.00
N ASP A 299 -1.58 4.65 -12.84
CA ASP A 299 -1.17 3.29 -12.43
C ASP A 299 0.00 2.77 -13.27
N LYS A 300 1.11 2.46 -12.59
CA LYS A 300 2.38 1.91 -13.13
C LYS A 300 3.06 2.82 -14.15
N ARG A 301 2.83 4.13 -14.08
CA ARG A 301 3.35 5.12 -15.05
C ARG A 301 3.92 6.34 -14.35
N LEU A 302 4.96 6.92 -14.96
CA LEU A 302 5.40 8.28 -14.63
C LEU A 302 4.58 9.28 -15.44
N SER A 303 3.75 10.07 -14.79
CA SER A 303 2.96 11.14 -15.42
C SER A 303 3.42 12.52 -14.94
N ASN A 304 2.72 13.57 -15.38
CA ASN A 304 2.84 14.93 -14.82
C ASN A 304 4.27 15.53 -14.87
N GLY A 305 5.03 15.24 -15.94
CA GLY A 305 6.37 15.80 -16.16
C GLY A 305 7.49 15.13 -15.36
N GLN A 306 7.22 14.01 -14.67
CA GLN A 306 8.22 13.32 -13.86
C GLN A 306 9.41 12.80 -14.69
N VAL A 307 9.19 12.35 -15.92
CA VAL A 307 10.26 11.83 -16.79
C VAL A 307 11.28 12.93 -17.10
N GLU A 308 10.79 14.09 -17.54
CA GLU A 308 11.61 15.27 -17.83
C GLU A 308 12.31 15.79 -16.57
N TRP A 309 11.61 15.76 -15.43
CA TRP A 309 12.15 16.17 -14.14
C TRP A 309 13.31 15.29 -13.69
N ILE A 310 13.20 13.96 -13.83
CA ILE A 310 14.30 13.03 -13.49
C ILE A 310 15.52 13.33 -14.38
N GLY A 311 15.31 13.50 -15.70
CA GLY A 311 16.38 13.88 -16.63
C GLY A 311 17.10 15.15 -16.18
N GLN A 312 16.36 16.20 -15.82
CA GLN A 312 16.93 17.43 -15.27
C GLN A 312 17.69 17.22 -13.96
N GLN A 313 17.22 16.34 -13.06
CA GLN A 313 17.95 16.07 -11.81
C GLN A 313 19.30 15.36 -12.07
N VAL A 314 19.33 14.45 -13.04
CA VAL A 314 20.56 13.75 -13.45
C VAL A 314 21.52 14.71 -14.15
N ASP A 315 21.05 15.49 -15.12
CA ASP A 315 21.87 16.39 -15.93
C ASP A 315 22.52 17.52 -15.11
N HIS A 316 21.83 18.04 -14.10
CA HIS A 316 22.36 19.10 -13.24
C HIS A 316 23.45 18.61 -12.26
N ALA A 317 23.68 17.30 -12.15
CA ALA A 317 24.60 16.73 -11.18
C ALA A 317 25.31 15.46 -11.67
N PRO A 318 26.06 15.51 -12.79
CA PRO A 318 26.55 14.32 -13.48
C PRO A 318 27.57 13.49 -12.69
N THR A 319 28.17 14.03 -11.64
CA THR A 319 29.12 13.32 -10.77
C THR A 319 28.46 12.66 -9.56
N ARG A 320 27.17 12.89 -9.35
CA ARG A 320 26.39 12.39 -8.22
C ARG A 320 25.74 11.06 -8.59
N ARG A 321 25.79 10.08 -7.69
CA ARG A 321 25.09 8.81 -7.85
C ARG A 321 23.58 9.03 -7.70
N THR A 322 22.78 8.33 -8.50
CA THR A 322 21.32 8.48 -8.52
C THR A 322 20.63 7.20 -8.03
N ALA A 323 19.87 7.33 -6.96
CA ALA A 323 18.97 6.30 -6.46
C ALA A 323 17.51 6.73 -6.74
N LEU A 324 16.73 5.85 -7.36
CA LEU A 324 15.30 6.04 -7.57
C LEU A 324 14.50 5.24 -6.55
N MET A 325 13.36 5.77 -6.14
CA MET A 325 12.41 5.10 -5.25
C MET A 325 11.02 5.24 -5.85
N SER A 326 10.28 4.14 -5.96
CA SER A 326 8.91 4.12 -6.47
C SER A 326 8.05 3.16 -5.67
N HIS A 327 6.73 3.27 -5.79
CA HIS A 327 5.88 2.21 -5.29
C HIS A 327 5.95 0.98 -6.20
N HIS A 328 5.67 1.16 -7.50
CA HIS A 328 5.69 0.09 -8.49
C HIS A 328 7.11 -0.27 -8.92
N GLN A 329 7.31 -1.56 -9.21
CA GLN A 329 8.57 -2.16 -9.59
C GLN A 329 9.05 -1.77 -11.00
N LEU A 330 10.38 -1.58 -11.15
CA LEU A 330 11.02 -1.43 -12.47
C LEU A 330 11.00 -2.75 -13.25
N PHE A 331 11.11 -3.88 -12.57
CA PHE A 331 11.02 -5.25 -13.07
C PHE A 331 10.80 -6.19 -11.88
N SER A 332 10.37 -7.42 -12.13
CA SER A 332 10.17 -8.42 -11.07
C SER A 332 10.55 -9.83 -11.55
N ALA A 333 11.12 -10.62 -10.64
CA ALA A 333 11.30 -12.06 -10.85
C ALA A 333 9.99 -12.87 -10.69
N TYR A 334 9.01 -12.33 -9.97
CA TYR A 334 7.75 -12.99 -9.62
C TYR A 334 6.56 -12.55 -10.46
N GLN A 335 6.62 -11.35 -11.05
CA GLN A 335 5.52 -10.74 -11.80
C GLN A 335 6.00 -10.18 -13.13
N ASN A 336 5.21 -10.37 -14.20
CA ASN A 336 5.49 -9.68 -15.45
C ASN A 336 5.09 -8.20 -15.36
N SER A 337 6.05 -7.32 -15.07
CA SER A 337 5.79 -5.93 -14.70
C SER A 337 6.96 -4.99 -15.05
N GLY A 338 6.69 -3.68 -15.01
CA GLY A 338 7.68 -2.61 -15.15
C GLY A 338 8.09 -2.23 -16.59
N GLU A 339 7.53 -2.87 -17.62
CA GLU A 339 7.83 -2.55 -19.03
C GLU A 339 7.58 -1.08 -19.37
N GLN A 340 6.49 -0.53 -18.85
CA GLN A 340 6.11 0.86 -19.07
C GLN A 340 7.11 1.83 -18.44
N LEU A 341 7.57 1.58 -17.21
CA LEU A 341 8.60 2.40 -16.56
C LEU A 341 9.95 2.32 -17.29
N ARG A 342 10.37 1.11 -17.70
CA ARG A 342 11.58 0.91 -18.51
C ARG A 342 11.50 1.65 -19.84
N THR A 343 10.33 1.67 -20.47
CA THR A 343 10.10 2.41 -21.71
C THR A 343 10.21 3.92 -21.50
N GLN A 344 9.58 4.44 -20.43
CA GLN A 344 9.60 5.88 -20.13
C GLN A 344 10.99 6.41 -19.76
N LEU A 345 11.79 5.61 -19.07
CA LEU A 345 13.14 6.01 -18.64
C LEU A 345 14.26 5.42 -19.49
N LYS A 346 13.94 4.86 -20.67
CA LYS A 346 14.92 4.19 -21.53
C LYS A 346 16.21 4.99 -21.74
N PRO A 347 16.18 6.31 -22.03
CA PRO A 347 17.42 7.08 -22.22
C PRO A 347 18.32 7.12 -20.98
N LEU A 348 17.76 7.15 -19.77
CA LEU A 348 18.53 7.15 -18.53
C LEU A 348 19.10 5.77 -18.21
N LEU A 349 18.32 4.72 -18.47
CA LEU A 349 18.72 3.34 -18.25
C LEU A 349 19.79 2.88 -19.25
N ASP A 350 19.67 3.25 -20.53
CA ASP A 350 20.67 2.95 -21.57
C ASP A 350 22.02 3.64 -21.29
N ASN A 351 22.00 4.77 -20.58
CA ASN A 351 23.19 5.56 -20.23
C ASN A 351 23.74 5.24 -18.83
N ASP A 352 23.28 4.15 -18.19
CA ASP A 352 23.69 3.73 -16.83
C ASP A 352 23.62 4.87 -15.79
N SER A 353 22.67 5.79 -15.95
CA SER A 353 22.54 7.00 -15.14
C SER A 353 21.84 6.76 -13.80
N VAL A 354 21.37 5.54 -13.56
CA VAL A 354 20.70 5.11 -12.33
C VAL A 354 21.56 4.06 -11.62
N ASP A 355 22.10 4.42 -10.46
CA ASP A 355 22.95 3.54 -9.66
C ASP A 355 22.14 2.57 -8.80
N ALA A 356 21.01 3.02 -8.26
CA ALA A 356 20.13 2.19 -7.44
C ALA A 356 18.64 2.43 -7.72
N TRP A 357 17.81 1.40 -7.53
CA TRP A 357 16.35 1.56 -7.54
C TRP A 357 15.69 0.69 -6.45
N PHE A 358 14.89 1.32 -5.58
CA PHE A 358 14.12 0.67 -4.54
C PHE A 358 12.61 0.77 -4.80
N TRP A 359 11.85 -0.29 -4.51
CA TRP A 359 10.39 -0.26 -4.66
C TRP A 359 9.62 -1.10 -3.63
N GLY A 360 8.32 -0.84 -3.49
CA GLY A 360 7.36 -1.61 -2.67
C GLY A 360 6.54 -2.57 -3.53
N HIS A 361 5.20 -2.49 -3.42
CA HIS A 361 4.13 -3.13 -4.21
C HIS A 361 4.11 -4.67 -4.21
N GLU A 362 5.25 -5.29 -4.49
CA GLU A 362 5.44 -6.71 -4.30
C GLU A 362 5.69 -6.97 -2.82
N HIS A 363 4.87 -7.81 -2.19
CA HIS A 363 4.94 -8.11 -0.75
C HIS A 363 6.11 -9.01 -0.35
N ARG A 364 7.32 -8.62 -0.76
CA ARG A 364 8.56 -9.39 -0.71
C ARG A 364 9.75 -8.51 -0.30
N CYS A 365 10.85 -9.18 0.04
CA CYS A 365 12.16 -8.56 0.20
C CYS A 365 13.13 -9.22 -0.77
N LEU A 366 13.57 -8.49 -1.79
CA LEU A 366 14.39 -9.02 -2.88
C LEU A 366 15.59 -8.12 -3.12
N THR A 367 16.73 -8.69 -3.48
CA THR A 367 17.82 -7.96 -4.14
C THR A 367 18.12 -8.62 -5.48
N TYR A 368 18.49 -7.80 -6.45
CA TYR A 368 18.72 -8.24 -7.83
C TYR A 368 20.19 -8.05 -8.22
N GLU A 369 20.65 -8.92 -9.11
CA GLU A 369 21.87 -8.67 -9.86
C GLU A 369 21.71 -7.44 -10.77
N PRO A 370 22.81 -6.76 -11.16
CA PRO A 370 22.75 -5.64 -12.09
C PRO A 370 22.04 -6.04 -13.39
N GLN A 371 20.94 -5.35 -13.71
CA GLN A 371 20.16 -5.60 -14.91
C GLN A 371 19.30 -4.40 -15.30
N HIS A 372 18.86 -4.37 -16.56
CA HIS A 372 17.98 -3.32 -17.09
C HIS A 372 18.49 -1.89 -16.90
N GLY A 373 19.82 -1.67 -16.96
CA GLY A 373 20.43 -0.33 -16.85
C GLY A 373 20.51 0.20 -15.42
N VAL A 374 20.35 -0.67 -14.42
CA VAL A 374 20.48 -0.32 -12.99
C VAL A 374 21.52 -1.23 -12.33
N LYS A 375 22.44 -0.64 -11.57
CA LYS A 375 23.55 -1.38 -10.92
C LYS A 375 23.09 -2.12 -9.66
N PHE A 376 22.15 -1.56 -8.92
CA PHE A 376 21.54 -2.19 -7.76
C PHE A 376 20.03 -2.00 -7.72
N ALA A 377 19.28 -3.06 -7.47
CA ALA A 377 17.84 -2.97 -7.38
C ALA A 377 17.31 -3.82 -6.22
N SER A 378 16.31 -3.31 -5.52
CA SER A 378 15.70 -4.02 -4.39
C SER A 378 14.20 -3.75 -4.25
N CYS A 379 13.47 -4.82 -3.98
CA CYS A 379 12.09 -4.76 -3.50
C CYS A 379 12.10 -4.79 -1.96
N VAL A 380 11.42 -3.83 -1.33
CA VAL A 380 11.23 -3.66 0.11
C VAL A 380 9.73 -3.48 0.41
N GLY A 381 8.88 -4.34 -0.13
CA GLY A 381 7.41 -4.26 0.02
C GLY A 381 6.82 -5.20 1.07
N HIS A 382 7.63 -5.74 1.98
CA HIS A 382 7.18 -6.71 2.99
C HIS A 382 6.96 -6.06 4.37
N GLY A 383 6.52 -4.80 4.43
CA GLY A 383 6.43 -4.07 5.70
C GLY A 383 5.25 -4.46 6.58
N GLY A 384 4.10 -4.83 5.98
CA GLY A 384 2.88 -5.00 6.76
C GLY A 384 1.79 -5.87 6.15
N ILE A 385 1.97 -6.39 4.94
CA ILE A 385 1.00 -7.28 4.30
C ILE A 385 1.56 -8.70 4.22
N PRO A 386 0.89 -9.69 4.84
CA PRO A 386 1.31 -11.06 4.64
C PRO A 386 1.07 -11.53 3.20
N GLN A 387 1.92 -12.41 2.74
CA GLN A 387 1.80 -13.06 1.45
C GLN A 387 2.30 -14.48 1.58
N TYR A 388 1.68 -15.40 0.84
CA TYR A 388 2.17 -16.76 0.77
C TYR A 388 3.57 -16.81 0.16
N LEU A 389 4.46 -17.50 0.85
CA LEU A 389 5.76 -17.88 0.33
C LEU A 389 5.56 -19.07 -0.62
N VAL A 390 5.47 -18.74 -1.90
CA VAL A 390 5.34 -19.71 -3.00
C VAL A 390 6.61 -20.53 -3.25
N ARG A 391 7.72 -20.21 -2.58
CA ARG A 391 9.02 -20.89 -2.70
C ARG A 391 9.55 -21.31 -1.34
N SER A 392 10.29 -22.41 -1.32
CA SER A 392 10.97 -22.89 -0.12
C SER A 392 12.40 -22.35 -0.01
N ASP A 393 13.01 -22.38 1.17
CA ASP A 393 14.43 -22.01 1.35
C ASP A 393 15.37 -22.89 0.51
N SER A 394 14.98 -24.15 0.25
CA SER A 394 15.75 -25.07 -0.59
C SER A 394 15.58 -24.84 -2.09
N ASP A 395 14.62 -24.02 -2.53
CA ASP A 395 14.45 -23.74 -3.96
C ASP A 395 15.59 -22.87 -4.47
N PRO A 396 16.07 -23.08 -5.71
CA PRO A 396 17.02 -22.15 -6.31
C PRO A 396 16.42 -20.74 -6.43
N LEU A 397 17.28 -19.73 -6.40
CA LEU A 397 16.88 -18.36 -6.70
C LEU A 397 16.37 -18.28 -8.16
N LEU A 398 15.33 -17.46 -8.37
CA LEU A 398 14.89 -17.12 -9.70
C LEU A 398 15.96 -16.32 -10.44
N ALA A 399 15.96 -16.41 -11.77
CA ALA A 399 16.94 -15.69 -12.59
C ALA A 399 16.92 -14.19 -12.28
N GLY A 400 18.12 -13.61 -12.16
CA GLY A 400 18.30 -12.18 -11.85
C GLY A 400 18.23 -11.84 -10.36
N LEU A 401 17.77 -12.74 -9.48
CA LEU A 401 17.82 -12.50 -8.03
C LEU A 401 19.19 -12.82 -7.45
N ARG A 402 19.68 -11.91 -6.60
CA ARG A 402 20.80 -12.13 -5.69
C ARG A 402 20.33 -12.59 -4.32
N TYR A 403 19.19 -12.08 -3.88
CA TYR A 403 18.59 -12.41 -2.58
C TYR A 403 17.07 -12.49 -2.66
N ASP A 404 16.51 -13.42 -1.89
CA ASP A 404 15.07 -13.65 -1.76
C ASP A 404 14.77 -14.05 -0.32
N TYR A 405 14.13 -13.15 0.43
CA TYR A 405 13.81 -13.41 1.82
C TYR A 405 12.60 -14.34 1.95
N ARG A 406 12.83 -15.50 2.57
CA ARG A 406 11.86 -16.61 2.63
C ARG A 406 11.56 -17.07 4.05
N GLU A 407 11.88 -16.28 5.05
CA GLU A 407 11.55 -16.64 6.44
C GLU A 407 10.02 -16.68 6.65
N ARG A 408 9.57 -17.80 7.21
CA ARG A 408 8.16 -18.13 7.42
C ARG A 408 7.66 -17.67 8.78
N PHE A 409 6.44 -17.15 8.81
CA PHE A 409 5.68 -16.91 10.03
C PHE A 409 4.76 -18.10 10.34
N GLY A 410 4.72 -18.50 11.61
CA GLY A 410 3.85 -19.58 12.10
C GLY A 410 4.48 -20.97 12.05
N LYS A 411 3.79 -21.94 12.65
CA LYS A 411 4.17 -23.38 12.68
C LYS A 411 3.20 -24.27 11.88
N GLY A 412 2.24 -23.64 11.18
CA GLY A 412 1.23 -24.33 10.40
C GLY A 412 1.74 -24.78 9.03
N PRO A 413 0.91 -25.50 8.25
CA PRO A 413 1.26 -25.95 6.91
C PRO A 413 1.39 -24.80 5.90
N GLU A 414 0.83 -23.63 6.22
CA GLU A 414 0.80 -22.45 5.36
C GLU A 414 2.00 -21.52 5.63
N PRO A 415 2.90 -21.32 4.64
CA PRO A 415 4.10 -20.52 4.83
C PRO A 415 3.83 -19.05 4.52
N TRP A 416 3.38 -18.27 5.51
CA TRP A 416 3.29 -16.82 5.38
C TRP A 416 4.67 -16.17 5.46
N ASN A 417 4.93 -15.11 4.71
CA ASN A 417 6.16 -14.32 4.85
C ASN A 417 6.25 -13.63 6.24
N THR A 418 7.47 -13.33 6.65
CA THR A 418 7.75 -12.40 7.77
C THR A 418 7.92 -10.99 7.24
N PHE A 419 7.64 -9.98 8.07
CA PHE A 419 7.78 -8.58 7.68
C PHE A 419 9.16 -8.02 7.96
N GLY A 420 9.43 -6.82 7.45
CA GLY A 420 10.68 -6.13 7.67
C GLY A 420 10.80 -4.79 6.96
N PHE A 421 12.00 -4.23 7.00
CA PHE A 421 12.37 -2.93 6.46
C PHE A 421 13.85 -2.91 6.08
N ALA A 422 14.29 -1.89 5.34
CA ALA A 422 15.69 -1.70 4.99
C ALA A 422 16.28 -0.47 5.69
N VAL A 423 17.53 -0.56 6.10
CA VAL A 423 18.33 0.54 6.67
C VAL A 423 19.50 0.81 5.74
N ILE A 424 19.54 2.03 5.20
CA ILE A 424 20.59 2.52 4.32
C ILE A 424 21.46 3.47 5.15
N ASP A 425 22.73 3.11 5.34
CA ASP A 425 23.73 3.96 5.95
C ASP A 425 24.67 4.48 4.86
N LEU A 426 24.73 5.81 4.71
CA LEU A 426 25.65 6.46 3.77
C LEU A 426 27.01 6.72 4.41
N ASP A 427 28.06 6.68 3.60
CA ASP A 427 29.36 7.28 3.88
C ASP A 427 29.93 7.81 2.56
N LYS A 428 29.67 9.08 2.28
CA LYS A 428 30.05 9.74 1.03
C LYS A 428 29.49 8.98 -0.17
N THR A 429 30.35 8.33 -0.96
CA THR A 429 29.95 7.54 -2.13
C THR A 429 29.47 6.13 -1.80
N ALA A 430 29.84 5.60 -0.62
CA ALA A 430 29.46 4.26 -0.21
C ALA A 430 28.03 4.25 0.33
N MET A 431 27.31 3.17 0.03
CA MET A 431 25.97 2.91 0.54
C MET A 431 25.91 1.49 1.09
N THR A 432 25.78 1.36 2.41
CA THR A 432 25.58 0.06 3.08
C THR A 432 24.11 -0.12 3.38
N ILE A 433 23.55 -1.28 3.01
CA ILE A 433 22.14 -1.59 3.20
C ILE A 433 22.04 -2.81 4.11
N ARG A 434 21.20 -2.72 5.15
CA ARG A 434 20.83 -3.83 6.03
C ARG A 434 19.34 -4.07 5.92
N TYR A 435 18.93 -5.32 5.75
CA TYR A 435 17.53 -5.72 5.78
C TYR A 435 17.21 -6.34 7.14
N VAL A 436 16.19 -5.81 7.81
CA VAL A 436 15.84 -6.12 9.20
C VAL A 436 14.42 -6.64 9.24
N ASN A 437 14.22 -7.80 9.87
CA ASN A 437 12.89 -8.39 9.99
C ASN A 437 12.08 -7.83 11.17
N GLU A 438 10.82 -8.25 11.28
CA GLU A 438 9.86 -7.86 12.32
C GLU A 438 10.23 -8.27 13.76
N ARG A 439 11.40 -8.91 13.95
CA ARG A 439 11.97 -9.24 15.26
C ARG A 439 13.27 -8.46 15.54
N GLY A 440 13.63 -7.52 14.66
CA GLY A 440 14.85 -6.71 14.79
C GLY A 440 16.13 -7.43 14.37
N VAL A 441 16.04 -8.57 13.66
CA VAL A 441 17.21 -9.34 13.23
C VAL A 441 17.59 -8.92 11.81
N VAL A 442 18.86 -8.55 11.63
CA VAL A 442 19.44 -8.35 10.28
C VAL A 442 19.55 -9.71 9.60
N HIS A 443 18.87 -9.87 8.47
CA HIS A 443 18.84 -11.13 7.72
C HIS A 443 19.59 -11.07 6.38
N HIS A 444 19.95 -9.88 5.92
CA HIS A 444 20.76 -9.66 4.72
C HIS A 444 21.43 -8.29 4.73
N SER A 445 22.54 -8.16 4.01
CA SER A 445 23.24 -6.89 3.82
C SER A 445 23.86 -6.77 2.43
N GLU A 446 23.95 -5.55 1.91
CA GLU A 446 24.58 -5.21 0.63
C GLU A 446 25.49 -3.98 0.81
N ASN A 447 26.52 -3.86 -0.03
CA ASN A 447 27.41 -2.68 -0.08
C ASN A 447 27.55 -2.22 -1.54
N ILE A 448 27.32 -0.94 -1.81
CA ILE A 448 27.26 -0.33 -3.16
C ILE A 448 28.19 0.87 -3.26
#